data_AF-A0A0K2JJ18-F1
#
_entry.id   AF-A0A0K2JJ18-F1
#
_cell.length_a   1.000
_cell.length_b   1.000
_cell.length_c   1.000
_cell.angle_alpha   90.00
_cell.angle_beta   90.00
_cell.angle_gamma   90.00
#
_symmetry.space_group_name_H-M   'P 1'
#
loop_
_entity.id
_entity.type
_entity.pdbx_description
1 polymer ?
#
loop_
_entity_poly.entity_id
_entity_poly.type
_entity_poly.pdbx_seq_one_letter_code
_entity_poly.pdbx_strand_id
1 'polypeptide(L)'
;MGEQDKIMIMINRWGYLNTEQISLLLNKKENITYKFIMKLVNNKFLNVDTLPKKNYYTLTSKAQSHLGRVHKKSIKVNYYELQHQDMLIKWLCSQTDIIHYQTERELKMENGNLNAYPDLIVFKNDDSEIYVEFERIRKSPDRFKTKLINFRDWLVAGGKIHWIMPTQTLTDWIKNQINNIAAYPLQHTYEIWNNNE
;
A
#
# COMPACT_ATOMS: atom_id res chain seq x y z
N MET A 1 -9.85 12.70 16.25
CA MET A 1 -8.44 12.51 15.87
C MET A 1 -7.93 13.76 15.15
N GLY A 2 -6.85 14.37 15.64
CA GLY A 2 -6.30 15.60 15.06
C GLY A 2 -5.58 15.35 13.73
N GLU A 3 -5.28 16.42 12.99
CA GLU A 3 -4.58 16.33 11.70
C GLU A 3 -3.16 15.76 11.82
N GLN A 4 -2.47 16.07 12.93
CA GLN A 4 -1.18 15.48 13.27
C GLN A 4 -1.25 13.94 13.34
N ASP A 5 -2.21 13.39 14.08
CA ASP A 5 -2.36 11.94 14.23
C ASP A 5 -2.75 11.29 12.89
N LYS A 6 -3.61 11.94 12.10
CA LYS A 6 -3.97 11.48 10.75
C LYS A 6 -2.74 11.30 9.86
N ILE A 7 -1.89 12.32 9.75
CA ILE A 7 -0.69 12.26 8.90
C ILE A 7 0.29 11.20 9.43
N MET A 8 0.49 11.12 10.75
CA MET A 8 1.38 10.12 11.32
C MET A 8 0.89 8.69 11.08
N ILE A 9 -0.43 8.45 11.19
CA ILE A 9 -1.03 7.14 10.89
C ILE A 9 -0.88 6.81 9.40
N MET A 10 -1.10 7.77 8.49
CA MET A 10 -0.89 7.52 7.06
C MET A 10 0.57 7.15 6.75
N ILE A 11 1.54 7.92 7.24
CA ILE A 11 2.96 7.61 7.05
C ILE A 11 3.30 6.26 7.70
N ASN A 12 2.67 5.91 8.83
CA ASN A 12 2.82 4.60 9.45
C ASN A 12 2.38 3.46 8.52
N ARG A 13 1.21 3.60 7.88
CA ARG A 13 0.62 2.61 6.96
C ARG A 13 1.47 2.41 5.71
N TRP A 14 1.91 3.50 5.11
CA TRP A 14 2.67 3.49 3.86
C TRP A 14 4.19 3.33 4.08
N GLY A 15 4.66 3.58 5.29
CA GLY A 15 6.06 3.53 5.70
C GLY A 15 6.82 4.85 5.46
N TYR A 16 6.66 5.43 4.27
CA TYR A 16 7.13 6.76 3.93
C TYR A 16 6.19 7.41 2.92
N LEU A 17 6.06 8.72 2.92
CA LEU A 17 5.25 9.46 1.93
C LEU A 17 5.91 10.79 1.58
N ASN A 18 5.65 11.30 0.39
CA ASN A 18 5.99 12.68 0.02
C ASN A 18 4.78 13.64 0.24
N THR A 19 5.00 14.95 0.05
CA THR A 19 3.97 15.98 0.27
C THR A 19 2.76 15.80 -0.65
N GLU A 20 2.98 15.55 -1.94
CA GLU A 20 1.93 15.34 -2.95
C GLU A 20 1.05 14.15 -2.56
N GLN A 21 1.65 13.02 -2.20
CA GLN A 21 0.97 11.81 -1.76
C GLN A 21 0.11 12.04 -0.51
N ILE A 22 0.65 12.73 0.51
CA ILE A 22 -0.12 13.06 1.72
C ILE A 22 -1.29 13.99 1.37
N SER A 23 -1.08 14.92 0.44
CA SER A 23 -2.11 15.86 0.00
C SER A 23 -3.25 15.17 -0.74
N LEU A 24 -2.92 14.22 -1.62
CA LEU A 24 -3.86 13.35 -2.31
C LEU A 24 -4.69 12.54 -1.30
N LEU A 25 -4.02 11.83 -0.38
CA LEU A 25 -4.68 11.00 0.64
C LEU A 25 -5.57 11.81 1.61
N LEU A 26 -5.25 13.09 1.85
CA LEU A 26 -6.06 13.99 2.67
C LEU A 26 -7.14 14.74 1.88
N ASN A 27 -7.13 14.65 0.54
CA ASN A 27 -7.90 15.49 -0.36
C ASN A 27 -7.73 16.99 -0.03
N LYS A 28 -6.47 17.45 0.04
CA LYS A 28 -6.09 18.83 0.40
C LYS A 28 -5.12 19.43 -0.59
N LYS A 29 -5.04 20.76 -0.60
CA LYS A 29 -4.04 21.49 -1.40
C LYS A 29 -2.63 21.25 -0.86
N GLU A 30 -1.69 20.98 -1.76
CA GLU A 30 -0.32 20.61 -1.42
C GLU A 30 0.42 21.67 -0.60
N ASN A 31 0.21 22.95 -0.90
CA ASN A 31 0.83 24.05 -0.16
C ASN A 31 0.40 24.12 1.32
N ILE A 32 -0.85 23.77 1.63
CA ILE A 32 -1.37 23.73 3.00
C ILE A 32 -0.77 22.51 3.72
N THR A 33 -0.82 21.35 3.06
CA THR A 33 -0.25 20.11 3.57
C THR A 33 1.24 20.25 3.87
N TYR A 34 2.01 20.87 2.97
CA TYR A 34 3.44 21.13 3.14
C TYR A 34 3.72 21.93 4.42
N LYS A 35 3.02 23.05 4.62
CA LYS A 35 3.17 23.88 5.83
C LYS A 35 2.94 23.06 7.10
N PHE A 36 1.93 22.18 7.08
CA PHE A 36 1.63 21.32 8.22
C PHE A 36 2.72 20.24 8.43
N ILE A 37 3.18 19.59 7.36
CA ILE A 37 4.29 18.62 7.41
C ILE A 37 5.54 19.25 8.00
N MET A 38 5.91 20.46 7.58
CA MET A 38 7.08 21.16 8.11
C MET A 38 6.97 21.44 9.61
N LYS A 39 5.76 21.69 10.13
CA LYS A 39 5.54 21.76 11.58
C LYS A 39 5.83 20.43 12.27
N LEU A 40 5.45 19.30 11.67
CA LEU A 40 5.74 17.96 12.21
C LEU A 40 7.24 17.64 12.16
N VAL A 41 7.93 18.05 11.09
CA VAL A 41 9.40 17.95 10.98
C VAL A 41 10.08 18.76 12.08
N ASN A 42 9.70 20.03 12.26
CA ASN A 42 10.25 20.90 13.32
C ASN A 42 9.99 20.34 14.73
N ASN A 43 8.84 19.72 14.94
CA ASN A 43 8.48 19.05 16.19
C ASN A 43 9.16 17.67 16.38
N LYS A 44 10.02 17.26 15.45
CA LYS A 44 10.76 15.99 15.44
C LYS A 44 9.87 14.74 15.39
N PHE A 45 8.69 14.84 14.77
CA PHE A 45 7.82 13.69 14.51
C PHE A 45 8.19 12.98 13.20
N LEU A 46 8.76 13.71 12.23
CA LEU A 46 9.14 13.17 10.93
C LEU A 46 10.63 13.34 10.67
N ASN A 47 11.26 12.30 10.10
CA ASN A 47 12.53 12.43 9.40
C ASN A 47 12.25 12.84 7.96
N VAL A 48 13.22 13.52 7.33
CA VAL A 48 13.17 13.88 5.92
C VAL A 48 14.30 13.18 5.19
N ASP A 49 13.98 12.43 4.15
CA ASP A 49 14.93 11.92 3.18
C ASP A 49 14.89 12.81 1.93
N THR A 50 16.01 13.43 1.63
CA THR A 50 16.20 14.38 0.53
C THR A 50 17.04 13.80 -0.61
N LEU A 51 17.42 12.52 -0.54
CA LEU A 51 18.21 11.88 -1.60
C LEU A 51 17.42 11.76 -2.92
N PRO A 52 16.11 11.43 -2.91
CA PRO A 52 15.29 11.52 -4.11
C PRO A 52 15.04 12.99 -4.50
N LYS A 53 14.66 13.23 -5.77
CA LYS A 53 14.25 14.57 -6.24
C LYS A 53 13.07 15.18 -5.46
N LYS A 54 12.30 14.35 -4.74
CA LYS A 54 11.20 14.75 -3.85
C LYS A 54 11.55 14.37 -2.42
N ASN A 55 11.15 15.21 -1.47
CA ASN A 55 11.29 14.91 -0.05
C ASN A 55 10.33 13.80 0.36
N TYR A 56 10.86 12.75 1.01
CA TYR A 56 10.08 11.69 1.61
C TYR A 56 10.17 11.73 3.13
N TYR A 57 9.05 11.47 3.79
CA TYR A 57 8.91 11.58 5.23
C TYR A 57 8.71 10.20 5.87
N THR A 58 9.51 9.87 6.88
CA THR A 58 9.35 8.66 7.71
C THR A 58 9.11 9.04 9.18
N LEU A 59 8.47 8.16 9.95
CA LEU A 59 8.26 8.40 11.38
C LEU A 59 9.58 8.31 12.17
N THR A 60 9.78 9.27 13.09
CA THR A 60 10.84 9.17 14.10
C THR A 60 10.46 8.19 15.21
N SER A 61 11.42 7.76 16.03
CA SER A 61 11.14 6.96 17.23
C SER A 61 10.19 7.67 18.21
N LYS A 62 10.21 9.01 18.23
CA LYS A 62 9.26 9.84 19.01
C LYS A 62 7.85 9.68 18.49
N ALA A 63 7.63 9.83 17.18
CA ALA A 63 6.30 9.64 16.58
C ALA A 63 5.78 8.22 16.75
N GLN A 64 6.64 7.22 16.60
CA GLN A 64 6.26 5.83 16.83
C GLN A 64 5.83 5.58 18.28
N SER A 65 6.53 6.18 19.25
CA SER A 65 6.14 6.10 20.67
C SER A 65 4.81 6.83 20.94
N HIS A 66 4.59 7.98 20.30
CA HIS A 66 3.32 8.72 20.37
C HIS A 66 2.14 7.91 19.85
N LEU A 67 2.35 7.08 18.82
CA LEU A 67 1.36 6.14 18.30
C LEU A 67 1.26 4.83 19.12
N GLY A 68 1.92 4.72 20.28
CA GLY A 68 1.85 3.54 21.15
C GLY A 68 2.66 2.33 20.67
N ARG A 69 3.63 2.50 19.75
CA ARG A 69 4.40 1.37 19.20
C ARG A 69 5.51 0.91 20.16
N VAL A 70 5.54 -0.40 20.41
CA VAL A 70 6.56 -1.07 21.25
C VAL A 70 7.91 -1.17 20.53
N HIS A 71 7.90 -1.41 19.21
CA HIS A 71 9.11 -1.47 18.39
C HIS A 71 9.39 -0.14 17.68
N LYS A 72 10.53 0.50 18.01
CA LYS A 72 10.88 1.88 17.63
C LYS A 72 11.80 2.01 16.40
N LYS A 73 11.81 1.01 15.50
CA LYS A 73 12.74 0.98 14.36
C LYS A 73 12.30 2.00 13.30
N SER A 74 13.21 2.91 12.94
CA SER A 74 13.01 3.84 11.84
C SER A 74 12.96 3.09 10.50
N ILE A 75 12.00 3.47 9.67
CA ILE A 75 11.84 2.92 8.32
C ILE A 75 12.79 3.70 7.41
N LYS A 76 13.48 3.00 6.51
CA LYS A 76 14.27 3.60 5.43
C LYS A 76 13.42 3.70 4.17
N VAL A 77 13.63 4.74 3.39
CA VAL A 77 12.98 4.89 2.08
C VAL A 77 13.56 3.84 1.12
N ASN A 78 12.69 3.13 0.40
CA ASN A 78 13.11 2.22 -0.66
C ASN A 78 12.95 2.90 -2.01
N TYR A 79 14.08 3.29 -2.61
CA TYR A 79 14.07 4.04 -3.85
C TYR A 79 13.53 3.27 -5.06
N TYR A 80 13.61 1.93 -5.03
CA TYR A 80 13.10 1.08 -6.12
C TYR A 80 11.57 1.06 -6.20
N GLU A 81 10.89 1.33 -5.07
CA GLU A 81 9.43 1.22 -4.95
C GLU A 81 8.73 2.58 -5.01
N LEU A 82 9.45 3.69 -5.15
CA LEU A 82 8.85 5.04 -5.10
C LEU A 82 7.79 5.24 -6.19
N GLN A 83 8.11 4.86 -7.42
CA GLN A 83 7.18 4.98 -8.54
C GLN A 83 5.94 4.10 -8.32
N HIS A 84 6.17 2.91 -7.77
CA HIS A 84 5.13 1.94 -7.52
C HIS A 84 4.13 2.43 -6.48
N GLN A 85 4.66 2.94 -5.36
CA GLN A 85 3.85 3.54 -4.32
C GLN A 85 3.11 4.81 -4.78
N ASP A 86 3.74 5.63 -5.61
CA ASP A 86 3.08 6.82 -6.17
C ASP A 86 1.88 6.45 -7.03
N MET A 87 2.03 5.41 -7.86
CA MET A 87 0.93 4.84 -8.62
C MET A 87 -0.17 4.36 -7.67
N LEU A 88 0.15 3.48 -6.70
CA LEU A 88 -0.79 2.95 -5.72
C LEU A 88 -1.73 3.98 -5.11
N ILE A 89 -1.13 5.06 -4.63
CA ILE A 89 -1.85 6.13 -3.95
C ILE A 89 -2.80 6.86 -4.92
N LYS A 90 -2.38 7.09 -6.17
CA LYS A 90 -3.21 7.75 -7.18
C LYS A 90 -4.45 6.93 -7.54
N TRP A 91 -4.30 5.63 -7.79
CA TRP A 91 -5.46 4.76 -8.06
C TRP A 91 -6.36 4.61 -6.84
N LEU A 92 -5.79 4.48 -5.65
CA LEU A 92 -6.59 4.43 -4.43
C LEU A 92 -7.45 5.69 -4.28
N CYS A 93 -6.87 6.86 -4.58
CA CYS A 93 -7.59 8.13 -4.53
C CYS A 93 -8.57 8.34 -5.70
N SER A 94 -8.46 7.56 -6.79
CA SER A 94 -9.42 7.60 -7.90
C SER A 94 -10.65 6.72 -7.67
N GLN A 95 -10.60 5.80 -6.70
CA GLN A 95 -11.75 4.96 -6.38
C GLN A 95 -12.76 5.74 -5.53
N THR A 96 -14.04 5.66 -5.90
CA THR A 96 -15.13 6.35 -5.21
C THR A 96 -15.85 5.47 -4.19
N ASP A 97 -15.59 4.15 -4.22
CA ASP A 97 -16.27 3.12 -3.44
C ASP A 97 -15.37 2.44 -2.40
N ILE A 98 -14.14 2.92 -2.19
CA ILE A 98 -13.22 2.41 -1.18
C ILE A 98 -13.28 3.27 0.09
N ILE A 99 -13.86 2.73 1.17
CA ILE A 99 -13.89 3.39 2.50
C ILE A 99 -12.75 2.90 3.40
N HIS A 100 -12.21 1.70 3.15
CA HIS A 100 -11.12 1.14 3.94
C HIS A 100 -10.03 0.53 3.07
N TYR A 101 -8.77 0.84 3.38
CA TYR A 101 -7.61 0.16 2.82
C TYR A 101 -6.67 -0.22 3.95
N GLN A 102 -6.18 -1.44 3.90
CA GLN A 102 -5.14 -1.93 4.79
C GLN A 102 -3.90 -2.20 3.95
N THR A 103 -2.75 -1.67 4.35
CA THR A 103 -1.51 -2.11 3.69
C THR A 103 -1.09 -3.43 4.31
N GLU A 104 -0.54 -4.40 3.56
CA GLU A 104 0.05 -5.62 4.16
C GLU A 104 1.20 -5.29 5.14
N ARG A 105 1.58 -4.00 5.25
CA ARG A 105 2.53 -3.45 6.20
C ARG A 105 1.90 -3.42 7.57
N GLU A 106 0.63 -3.04 7.69
CA GLU A 106 -0.13 -3.15 8.95
C GLU A 106 -0.11 -4.62 9.41
N LEU A 107 -0.42 -5.56 8.51
CA LEU A 107 -0.39 -7.01 8.79
C LEU A 107 1.02 -7.53 9.17
N LYS A 108 2.07 -7.09 8.49
CA LYS A 108 3.46 -7.48 8.78
C LYS A 108 4.01 -6.80 10.04
N MET A 109 3.52 -5.60 10.37
CA MET A 109 3.87 -4.85 11.57
C MET A 109 3.17 -5.40 12.82
N GLU A 110 1.96 -5.94 12.69
CA GLU A 110 1.28 -6.70 13.75
C GLU A 110 1.98 -8.02 14.07
N ASN A 111 2.53 -8.69 13.04
CA ASN A 111 3.21 -9.98 13.17
C ASN A 111 4.74 -9.89 13.36
N GLY A 112 5.29 -8.70 13.60
CA GLY A 112 6.71 -8.49 13.94
C GLY A 112 7.74 -8.77 12.83
N ASN A 113 7.32 -9.01 11.59
CA ASN A 113 8.19 -9.49 10.52
C ASN A 113 8.34 -8.45 9.37
N LEU A 114 9.17 -7.43 9.61
CA LEU A 114 9.39 -6.28 8.73
C LEU A 114 10.43 -6.52 7.60
N ASN A 115 10.53 -7.74 7.07
CA ASN A 115 11.50 -8.07 6.03
C ASN A 115 10.96 -7.96 4.59
N ALA A 116 9.67 -7.69 4.40
CA ALA A 116 9.06 -7.48 3.08
C ALA A 116 8.13 -6.26 3.09
N TYR A 117 8.22 -5.41 2.06
CA TYR A 117 7.28 -4.30 1.84
C TYR A 117 5.86 -4.84 1.56
N PRO A 118 4.82 -4.04 1.80
CA PRO A 118 3.44 -4.47 1.58
C PRO A 118 3.11 -4.65 0.11
N ASP A 119 2.48 -5.78 -0.21
CA ASP A 119 1.45 -5.80 -1.23
C ASP A 119 0.24 -5.00 -0.69
N LEU A 120 -0.34 -4.08 -1.46
CA LEU A 120 -1.59 -3.43 -1.06
C LEU A 120 -2.75 -4.45 -1.15
N ILE A 121 -3.51 -4.62 -0.07
CA ILE A 121 -4.78 -5.38 -0.08
C ILE A 121 -5.89 -4.40 0.26
N VAL A 122 -6.71 -4.05 -0.72
CA VAL A 122 -7.83 -3.12 -0.49
C VAL A 122 -9.14 -3.89 -0.42
N PHE A 123 -9.94 -3.61 0.60
CA PHE A 123 -11.26 -4.23 0.79
C PHE A 123 -12.34 -3.22 0.38
N LYS A 124 -13.36 -3.67 -0.36
CA LYS A 124 -14.58 -2.88 -0.55
C LYS A 124 -15.44 -2.87 0.70
N ASN A 125 -16.35 -1.89 0.78
CA ASN A 125 -17.16 -1.59 1.96
C ASN A 125 -18.11 -2.71 2.39
N ASP A 126 -18.45 -3.58 1.45
CA ASP A 126 -19.36 -4.69 1.64
C ASP A 126 -18.63 -6.02 1.76
N ASP A 127 -17.29 -6.00 1.86
CA ASP A 127 -16.46 -7.20 1.96
C ASP A 127 -16.72 -8.19 0.80
N SER A 128 -17.21 -7.70 -0.35
CA SER A 128 -17.51 -8.57 -1.51
C SER A 128 -16.28 -8.75 -2.42
N GLU A 129 -15.38 -7.77 -2.42
CA GLU A 129 -14.25 -7.67 -3.34
C GLU A 129 -12.98 -7.25 -2.61
N ILE A 130 -11.87 -7.91 -2.98
CA ILE A 130 -10.53 -7.49 -2.58
C ILE A 130 -9.70 -7.11 -3.80
N TYR A 131 -9.00 -5.98 -3.72
CA TYR A 131 -7.99 -5.60 -4.68
C TYR A 131 -6.64 -6.03 -4.15
N VAL A 132 -6.01 -6.96 -4.87
CA VAL A 132 -4.72 -7.49 -4.49
C VAL A 132 -3.69 -7.00 -5.48
N GLU A 133 -2.82 -6.14 -4.98
CA GLU A 133 -1.62 -5.79 -5.70
C GLU A 133 -0.63 -6.95 -5.70
N PHE A 134 0.13 -7.04 -6.80
CA PHE A 134 1.23 -7.98 -6.94
C PHE A 134 2.51 -7.22 -7.30
N GLU A 135 3.60 -7.57 -6.63
CA GLU A 135 4.92 -6.96 -6.83
C GLU A 135 5.32 -6.90 -8.32
N ARG A 136 6.10 -5.87 -8.69
CA ARG A 136 6.62 -5.61 -10.06
C ARG A 136 7.46 -6.74 -10.67
N ILE A 137 7.81 -7.76 -9.89
CA ILE A 137 8.70 -8.86 -10.30
C ILE A 137 7.99 -10.20 -10.06
N ARG A 138 8.09 -11.09 -11.06
CA ARG A 138 7.61 -12.48 -10.96
C ARG A 138 8.16 -13.13 -9.68
N LYS A 139 7.28 -13.52 -8.77
CA LYS A 139 7.65 -14.39 -7.64
C LYS A 139 7.75 -15.84 -8.09
N SER A 140 8.35 -16.67 -7.26
CA SER A 140 8.24 -18.11 -7.46
C SER A 140 6.76 -18.50 -7.50
N PRO A 141 6.36 -19.40 -8.40
CA PRO A 141 5.01 -19.95 -8.46
C PRO A 141 4.49 -20.41 -7.08
N ASP A 142 5.35 -20.98 -6.25
CA ASP A 142 5.00 -21.44 -4.90
C ASP A 142 4.57 -20.29 -3.97
N ARG A 143 5.27 -19.15 -4.02
CA ARG A 143 4.90 -17.98 -3.20
C ARG A 143 3.56 -17.40 -3.64
N PHE A 144 3.28 -17.39 -4.95
CA PHE A 144 1.97 -16.99 -5.46
C PHE A 144 0.87 -17.96 -5.01
N LYS A 145 1.12 -19.26 -5.11
CA LYS A 145 0.18 -20.30 -4.68
C LYS A 145 -0.15 -20.19 -3.19
N THR A 146 0.84 -19.97 -2.33
CA THR A 146 0.60 -19.74 -0.89
C THR A 146 -0.26 -18.52 -0.64
N LYS A 147 -0.04 -17.42 -1.38
CA LYS A 147 -0.87 -16.22 -1.27
C LYS A 147 -2.33 -16.49 -1.67
N LEU A 148 -2.55 -17.21 -2.77
CA LEU A 148 -3.89 -17.63 -3.21
C LEU A 148 -4.58 -18.56 -2.19
N ILE A 149 -3.85 -19.50 -1.58
CA ILE A 149 -4.40 -20.40 -0.58
C ILE A 149 -4.97 -19.62 0.62
N ASN A 150 -4.31 -18.52 1.02
CA ASN A 150 -4.80 -17.67 2.10
C ASN A 150 -6.14 -16.98 1.78
N PHE A 151 -6.52 -16.88 0.50
CA PHE A 151 -7.81 -16.35 0.07
C PHE A 151 -8.84 -17.43 -0.27
N ARG A 152 -8.52 -18.71 -0.05
CA ARG A 152 -9.39 -19.82 -0.46
C ARG A 152 -10.77 -19.75 0.17
N ASP A 153 -10.84 -19.56 1.48
CA ASP A 153 -12.12 -19.55 2.20
C ASP A 153 -13.00 -18.37 1.74
N TRP A 154 -12.38 -17.26 1.36
CA TRP A 154 -13.04 -16.09 0.80
C TRP A 154 -13.63 -16.34 -0.58
N LEU A 155 -12.86 -16.95 -1.48
CA LEU A 155 -13.30 -17.34 -2.82
C LEU A 155 -14.46 -18.36 -2.73
N VAL A 156 -14.37 -19.32 -1.80
CA VAL A 156 -15.44 -20.29 -1.52
C VAL A 156 -16.74 -19.60 -1.10
N ALA A 157 -16.65 -18.53 -0.30
CA ALA A 157 -17.80 -17.73 0.12
C ALA A 157 -18.39 -16.84 -0.99
N GLY A 158 -17.83 -16.86 -2.20
CA GLY A 158 -18.31 -16.06 -3.34
C GLY A 158 -17.59 -14.72 -3.51
N GLY A 159 -16.56 -14.44 -2.71
CA GLY A 159 -15.75 -13.24 -2.83
C GLY A 159 -14.99 -13.18 -4.16
N LYS A 160 -14.66 -11.98 -4.60
CA LYS A 160 -13.91 -11.75 -5.85
C LYS A 160 -12.56 -11.08 -5.59
N ILE A 161 -11.57 -11.43 -6.41
CA ILE A 161 -10.24 -10.84 -6.34
C ILE A 161 -9.96 -10.08 -7.63
N HIS A 162 -9.71 -8.77 -7.49
CA HIS A 162 -9.30 -7.88 -8.56
C HIS A 162 -7.78 -7.70 -8.50
N TRP A 163 -7.07 -8.22 -9.50
CA TRP A 163 -5.61 -8.12 -9.58
C TRP A 163 -5.19 -6.87 -10.34
N ILE A 164 -4.41 -6.00 -9.70
CA ILE A 164 -3.91 -4.76 -10.32
C ILE A 164 -2.44 -4.91 -10.66
N MET A 165 -2.11 -4.95 -11.96
CA MET A 165 -0.77 -5.27 -12.45
C MET A 165 -0.12 -4.10 -13.20
N PRO A 166 1.21 -3.92 -13.09
CA PRO A 166 1.90 -2.86 -13.80
C PRO A 166 2.20 -3.20 -15.27
N THR A 167 2.09 -4.47 -15.70
CA THR A 167 2.36 -4.89 -17.08
C THR A 167 1.43 -6.01 -17.55
N GLN A 168 1.21 -6.08 -18.87
CA GLN A 168 0.53 -7.21 -19.53
C GLN A 168 1.25 -8.54 -19.24
N THR A 169 2.58 -8.55 -19.30
CA THR A 169 3.40 -9.74 -19.06
C THR A 169 3.17 -10.35 -17.67
N LEU A 170 2.97 -9.52 -16.65
CA LEU A 170 2.64 -10.00 -15.29
C LEU A 170 1.19 -10.46 -15.20
N THR A 171 0.28 -9.76 -15.87
CA THR A 171 -1.13 -10.14 -15.96
C THR A 171 -1.30 -11.51 -16.56
N ASP A 172 -0.65 -11.78 -17.69
CA ASP A 172 -0.70 -13.08 -18.36
C ASP A 172 -0.09 -14.18 -17.48
N TRP A 173 0.99 -13.86 -16.76
CA TRP A 173 1.60 -14.79 -15.83
C TRP A 173 0.65 -15.16 -14.68
N ILE A 174 0.01 -14.19 -14.02
CA ILE A 174 -0.95 -14.45 -12.93
C ILE A 174 -2.15 -15.24 -13.44
N LYS A 175 -2.73 -14.86 -14.59
CA LYS A 175 -3.82 -15.60 -15.24
C LYS A 175 -3.46 -17.07 -15.42
N ASN A 176 -2.27 -17.33 -15.94
CA ASN A 176 -1.79 -18.70 -16.13
C ASN A 176 -1.63 -19.44 -14.79
N GLN A 177 -1.12 -18.79 -13.75
CA GLN A 177 -1.00 -19.43 -12.44
C GLN A 177 -2.37 -19.79 -11.83
N ILE A 178 -3.35 -18.89 -11.90
CA ILE A 178 -4.72 -19.12 -11.39
C ILE A 178 -5.38 -20.28 -12.12
N ASN A 179 -5.27 -20.28 -13.46
CA ASN A 179 -5.79 -21.35 -14.30
C ASN A 179 -5.14 -22.70 -13.98
N ASN A 180 -3.82 -22.74 -13.80
CA ASN A 180 -3.09 -23.97 -13.48
C ASN A 180 -3.46 -24.56 -12.13
N ILE A 181 -3.80 -23.72 -11.15
CA ILE A 181 -4.15 -24.16 -9.78
C ILE A 181 -5.68 -24.41 -9.66
N ALA A 182 -6.46 -24.09 -10.71
CA ALA A 182 -7.92 -24.16 -10.74
C ALA A 182 -8.60 -23.42 -9.56
N ALA A 183 -7.99 -22.32 -9.11
CA ALA A 183 -8.49 -21.53 -8.00
C ALA A 183 -9.59 -20.57 -8.47
N TYR A 184 -10.81 -21.08 -8.71
CA TYR A 184 -12.00 -20.27 -9.04
C TYR A 184 -11.77 -19.16 -10.10
N PRO A 185 -11.27 -19.48 -11.31
CA PRO A 185 -10.83 -18.49 -12.29
C PRO A 185 -11.87 -17.42 -12.66
N LEU A 186 -13.16 -17.73 -12.55
CA LEU A 186 -14.27 -16.80 -12.81
C LEU A 186 -14.46 -15.72 -11.73
N GLN A 187 -13.88 -15.90 -10.55
CA GLN A 187 -13.90 -14.93 -9.44
C GLN A 187 -12.69 -13.99 -9.47
N HIS A 188 -11.83 -14.11 -10.49
CA HIS A 188 -10.66 -13.28 -10.67
C HIS A 188 -10.80 -12.37 -11.88
N THR A 189 -10.56 -11.09 -11.65
CA THR A 189 -10.50 -10.04 -12.67
C THR A 189 -9.11 -9.43 -12.67
N TYR A 190 -8.73 -8.82 -13.79
CA TYR A 190 -7.38 -8.32 -13.99
C TYR A 190 -7.41 -6.95 -14.63
N GLU A 191 -6.75 -6.00 -13.99
CA GLU A 191 -6.60 -4.64 -14.47
C GLU A 191 -5.11 -4.36 -14.73
N ILE A 192 -4.81 -3.86 -15.93
CA ILE A 192 -3.47 -3.43 -16.28
C ILE A 192 -3.42 -1.93 -16.10
N TRP A 193 -2.52 -1.49 -15.24
CA TRP A 193 -2.39 -0.10 -14.85
C TRP A 193 -1.64 0.78 -15.88
N ASN A 194 -1.38 0.29 -17.08
CA ASN A 194 -0.86 1.14 -18.15
C ASN A 194 -2.00 1.97 -18.74
N ASN A 195 -2.50 2.93 -17.97
CA ASN A 195 -3.08 4.11 -18.58
C ASN A 195 -1.89 4.93 -19.08
N ASN A 196 -1.60 4.79 -20.36
CA ASN A 196 -0.89 5.83 -21.10
C ASN A 196 -1.81 7.06 -21.16
N GLU A 197 -1.97 7.77 -20.05
CA GLU A 197 -2.53 9.13 -19.98
C GLU A 197 -1.73 9.96 -18.97
#